data_AF-A0A7Z6UEZ2-F1
#
_entry.id   AF-A0A7Z6UEZ2-F1
#
_cell.length_a   1.000
_cell.length_b   1.000
_cell.length_c   1.000
_cell.angle_alpha   90.00
_cell.angle_beta   90.00
_cell.angle_gamma   90.00
#
_symmetry.space_group_name_H-M   'P 1'
#
loop_
_entity.id
_entity.type
_entity.pdbx_description
1 polymer ?
#
loop_
_entity_poly.entity_id
_entity_poly.type
_entity_poly.pdbx_seq_one_letter_code
_entity_poly.pdbx_strand_id
1 'polypeptide(L)'
;MAPDLAVEEIYPIVSRLYEKAISQIRLRPEQAFAYVQDEAGSLCTSADVGLFAVLQTAIFSEGMKYGLELSAKSPYAEDMLEGLARAYEKCCVDDLAEVGLKGEHLAEMIDCMAQVRKKYLLPG
;
A
#
# COMPACT_ATOMS: atom_id res chain seq x y z
N MET A 1 -7.39 -14.66 17.40
CA MET A 1 -7.18 -15.04 15.99
C MET A 1 -7.58 -13.84 15.17
N ALA A 2 -6.60 -13.16 14.57
CA ALA A 2 -6.93 -12.22 13.50
C ALA A 2 -7.56 -13.04 12.36
N PRO A 3 -8.57 -12.51 11.65
CA PRO A 3 -9.10 -13.21 10.49
C PRO A 3 -7.95 -13.43 9.50
N ASP A 4 -7.89 -14.63 8.90
CA ASP A 4 -7.00 -14.91 7.77
C ASP A 4 -7.44 -14.02 6.60
N LEU A 5 -6.97 -12.77 6.60
CA LEU A 5 -7.31 -11.78 5.59
C LEU A 5 -6.65 -12.22 4.28
N ALA A 6 -7.47 -12.56 3.29
CA ALA A 6 -6.94 -12.92 1.99
C ALA A 6 -6.47 -11.67 1.24
N VAL A 7 -5.42 -11.79 0.43
CA VAL A 7 -4.95 -10.72 -0.47
C VAL A 7 -6.10 -10.13 -1.31
N GLU A 8 -7.03 -10.97 -1.73
CA GLU A 8 -8.22 -10.60 -2.52
C GLU A 8 -9.16 -9.64 -1.77
N GLU A 9 -9.15 -9.66 -0.44
CA GLU A 9 -10.01 -8.80 0.40
C GLU A 9 -9.38 -7.43 0.66
N ILE A 10 -8.06 -7.30 0.55
CA ILE A 10 -7.35 -6.03 0.81
C ILE A 10 -7.78 -4.95 -0.19
N TYR A 11 -7.75 -5.25 -1.49
CA TYR A 11 -8.03 -4.25 -2.53
C TYR A 11 -9.45 -3.65 -2.42
N PRO A 12 -10.53 -4.45 -2.26
CA PRO A 12 -11.86 -3.89 -2.03
C PRO A 12 -11.97 -3.05 -0.75
N ILE A 13 -11.29 -3.44 0.33
CA ILE A 13 -11.30 -2.67 1.59
C ILE A 13 -10.64 -1.31 1.38
N VAL A 14 -9.43 -1.30 0.81
CA VAL A 14 -8.68 -0.06 0.51
C VAL A 14 -9.48 0.85 -0.40
N SER A 15 -10.06 0.33 -1.48
CA SER A 15 -10.87 1.13 -2.43
C SER A 15 -12.08 1.78 -1.75
N ARG A 16 -12.80 1.03 -0.89
CA ARG A 16 -13.93 1.57 -0.11
C ARG A 16 -13.50 2.64 0.89
N LEU A 17 -12.36 2.47 1.54
CA LEU A 17 -11.82 3.48 2.47
C LEU A 17 -11.47 4.77 1.73
N TYR A 18 -10.83 4.66 0.56
CA TYR A 18 -10.56 5.82 -0.30
C TYR A 18 -11.84 6.50 -0.79
N GLU A 19 -12.82 5.73 -1.26
CA GLU A 19 -14.11 6.27 -1.71
C GLU A 19 -14.81 7.03 -0.58
N LYS A 20 -14.82 6.48 0.64
CA LYS A 20 -15.35 7.16 1.83
C LYS A 20 -14.59 8.45 2.11
N ALA A 21 -13.27 8.40 2.15
CA ALA A 21 -12.40 9.55 2.44
C ALA A 21 -12.61 10.70 1.44
N ILE A 22 -12.65 10.40 0.15
CA ILE A 22 -12.74 11.39 -0.92
C ILE A 22 -14.19 11.88 -1.10
N SER A 23 -15.15 10.96 -1.23
CA SER A 23 -16.52 11.31 -1.64
C SER A 23 -17.40 11.76 -0.48
N GLN A 24 -17.21 11.16 0.71
CA GLN A 24 -18.06 11.42 1.88
C GLN A 24 -17.42 12.42 2.83
N ILE A 25 -16.14 12.23 3.17
CA ILE A 25 -15.41 13.10 4.10
C ILE A 25 -14.81 14.33 3.40
N ARG A 26 -14.66 14.29 2.06
CA ARG A 26 -14.09 15.38 1.24
C ARG A 26 -12.62 15.69 1.54
N LEU A 27 -11.85 14.67 1.88
CA LEU A 27 -10.40 14.79 2.07
C LEU A 27 -9.69 15.00 0.72
N ARG A 28 -8.54 15.69 0.76
CA ARG A 28 -7.61 15.71 -0.38
C ARG A 28 -6.90 14.36 -0.50
N PRO A 29 -6.35 14.00 -1.66
CA PRO A 29 -5.73 12.68 -1.90
C PRO A 29 -4.69 12.27 -0.84
N GLU A 30 -3.83 13.20 -0.42
CA GLU A 30 -2.80 12.95 0.60
C GLU A 30 -3.39 12.74 2.01
N GLN A 31 -4.49 13.44 2.32
CA GLN A 31 -5.20 13.26 3.59
C GLN A 31 -6.03 11.98 3.60
N ALA A 32 -6.60 11.62 2.44
CA ALA A 32 -7.28 10.35 2.26
C ALA A 32 -6.32 9.17 2.42
N PHE A 33 -5.07 9.30 1.95
CA PHE A 33 -4.03 8.32 2.24
C PHE A 33 -3.83 8.12 3.74
N ALA A 34 -3.59 9.20 4.49
CA ALA A 34 -3.36 9.10 5.94
C ALA A 34 -4.56 8.45 6.66
N TYR A 35 -5.77 8.84 6.26
CA TYR A 35 -7.00 8.21 6.75
C TYR A 35 -7.05 6.71 6.45
N VAL A 36 -6.77 6.30 5.21
CA VAL A 36 -6.77 4.89 4.81
C VAL A 36 -5.69 4.11 5.54
N GLN A 37 -4.50 4.70 5.73
CA GLN A 37 -3.39 4.08 6.45
C GLN A 37 -3.75 3.78 7.91
N ASP A 38 -4.40 4.74 8.59
CA ASP A 38 -4.85 4.57 9.98
C ASP A 38 -5.95 3.51 10.11
N GLU A 39 -6.95 3.53 9.21
CA GLU A 39 -8.08 2.59 9.24
C GLU A 39 -7.65 1.17 8.85
N ALA A 40 -6.80 1.06 7.82
CA ALA A 40 -6.29 -0.22 7.32
C ALA A 40 -5.12 -0.76 8.15
N GLY A 41 -4.51 0.04 9.02
CA GLY A 41 -3.37 -0.37 9.87
C GLY A 41 -3.70 -1.51 10.85
N SER A 42 -4.98 -1.78 11.08
CA SER A 42 -5.45 -2.92 11.88
C SER A 42 -5.59 -4.25 11.11
N LEU A 43 -5.56 -4.19 9.77
CA LEU A 43 -5.79 -5.35 8.90
C LEU A 43 -4.63 -6.35 8.91
N CYS A 44 -3.39 -5.85 8.99
CA CYS A 44 -2.20 -6.68 9.09
C CYS A 44 -1.12 -5.96 9.90
N THR A 45 -0.26 -6.73 10.53
CA THR A 45 0.91 -6.17 11.24
C THR A 45 2.13 -6.25 10.35
N SER A 46 3.14 -5.41 10.60
CA SER A 46 4.43 -5.49 9.89
C SER A 46 5.23 -6.77 10.17
N ALA A 47 4.73 -7.66 11.05
CA ALA A 47 5.28 -9.00 11.24
C ALA A 47 4.86 -9.96 10.11
N ASP A 48 3.72 -9.70 9.45
CA ASP A 48 3.32 -10.40 8.22
C ASP A 48 3.85 -9.62 7.02
N VAL A 49 5.09 -9.91 6.64
CA VAL A 49 5.87 -9.13 5.68
C VAL A 49 5.19 -9.11 4.31
N GLY A 50 4.71 -10.26 3.83
CA GLY A 50 4.02 -10.37 2.54
C GLY A 50 2.71 -9.59 2.52
N LEU A 51 1.87 -9.78 3.54
CA LEU A 51 0.56 -9.13 3.59
C LEU A 51 0.70 -7.62 3.80
N PHE A 52 1.69 -7.21 4.59
CA PHE A 52 2.02 -5.81 4.78
C PHE A 52 2.48 -5.15 3.46
N ALA A 53 3.32 -5.82 2.67
CA ALA A 53 3.72 -5.32 1.35
C ALA A 53 2.54 -5.21 0.37
N VAL A 54 1.63 -6.19 0.39
CA VAL A 54 0.38 -6.14 -0.38
C VAL A 54 -0.45 -4.93 0.03
N LEU A 55 -0.67 -4.74 1.34
CA LEU A 55 -1.48 -3.65 1.85
C LEU A 55 -0.90 -2.29 1.46
N GLN A 56 0.39 -2.05 1.71
CA GLN A 56 1.02 -0.77 1.36
C GLN A 56 0.95 -0.50 -0.15
N THR A 57 1.13 -1.52 -0.98
CA THR A 57 1.04 -1.37 -2.44
C THR A 57 -0.38 -1.08 -2.90
N ALA A 58 -1.38 -1.72 -2.29
CA ALA A 58 -2.79 -1.46 -2.60
C ALA A 58 -3.18 -0.01 -2.23
N ILE A 59 -2.79 0.46 -1.04
CA ILE A 59 -3.06 1.83 -0.58
C ILE A 59 -2.42 2.85 -1.54
N PHE A 60 -1.14 2.67 -1.87
CA PHE A 60 -0.44 3.55 -2.80
C PHE A 60 -1.09 3.56 -4.20
N SER A 61 -1.33 2.37 -4.77
CA SER A 61 -1.86 2.22 -6.12
C SER A 61 -3.25 2.82 -6.25
N GLU A 62 -4.10 2.65 -5.24
CA GLU A 62 -5.43 3.27 -5.21
C GLU A 62 -5.33 4.78 -5.04
N GLY A 63 -4.46 5.27 -4.13
CA GLY A 63 -4.21 6.69 -3.94
C GLY A 63 -3.82 7.39 -5.24
N MET A 64 -2.96 6.78 -6.07
CA MET A 64 -2.59 7.34 -7.37
C MET A 64 -3.79 7.56 -8.30
N LYS A 65 -4.80 6.69 -8.27
CA LYS A 65 -6.03 6.85 -9.08
C LYS A 65 -6.81 8.11 -8.69
N TYR A 66 -6.70 8.51 -7.42
CA TYR A 66 -7.30 9.74 -6.89
C TYR A 66 -6.40 10.97 -7.02
N GLY A 67 -5.26 10.88 -7.72
CA GLY A 67 -4.36 12.01 -7.96
C GLY A 67 -3.35 12.25 -6.85
N LEU A 68 -3.06 11.25 -6.03
CA LEU A 68 -1.98 11.30 -5.05
C LEU A 68 -0.61 11.53 -5.73
N GLU A 69 0.13 12.53 -5.24
CA GLU A 69 1.51 12.76 -5.63
C GLU A 69 2.47 12.50 -4.46
N LEU A 70 3.43 11.59 -4.68
CA LEU A 70 4.54 11.40 -3.74
C LEU A 70 5.52 12.57 -3.87
N SER A 71 5.56 13.42 -2.84
CA SER A 71 6.47 14.55 -2.75
C SER A 71 7.00 14.70 -1.34
N ALA A 72 8.32 14.85 -1.19
CA ALA A 72 8.95 15.19 0.09
C ALA A 72 8.53 16.57 0.66
N LYS A 73 7.66 17.31 -0.06
CA LYS A 73 7.09 18.59 0.39
C LYS A 73 5.78 18.42 1.17
N SER A 74 5.16 17.24 1.13
CA SER A 74 3.94 16.93 1.88
C SER A 74 4.29 15.94 2.98
N PRO A 75 4.00 16.24 4.27
CA PRO A 75 4.32 15.33 5.37
C PRO A 75 3.61 13.96 5.18
N TYR A 76 2.38 13.97 4.68
CA TYR A 76 1.63 12.74 4.38
C TYR A 76 2.29 11.86 3.30
N ALA A 77 2.96 12.48 2.33
CA ALA A 77 3.64 11.75 1.27
C ALA A 77 5.01 11.23 1.73
N GLU A 78 5.68 11.94 2.65
CA GLU A 78 6.90 11.45 3.30
C GLU A 78 6.63 10.21 4.16
N ASP A 79 5.59 10.25 5.01
CA ASP A 79 5.15 9.09 5.79
C ASP A 79 4.83 7.87 4.91
N MET A 80 4.25 8.11 3.73
CA MET A 80 3.97 7.07 2.75
C MET A 80 5.23 6.47 2.15
N LEU A 81 6.20 7.31 1.77
CA LEU A 81 7.47 6.85 1.24
C LEU A 81 8.18 5.97 2.27
N GLU A 82 8.14 6.35 3.55
CA GLU A 82 8.68 5.55 4.62
C GLU A 82 7.94 4.22 4.79
N GLY A 83 6.60 4.22 4.73
CA GLY A 83 5.79 3.01 4.78
C GLY A 83 6.11 2.02 3.66
N LEU A 84 6.20 2.52 2.41
CA LEU A 84 6.58 1.74 1.23
C LEU A 84 8.01 1.24 1.32
N ALA A 85 8.96 2.07 1.76
CA ALA A 85 10.35 1.68 1.96
C ALA A 85 10.46 0.53 2.96
N ARG A 86 9.82 0.66 4.12
CA ARG A 86 9.83 -0.38 5.17
C ARG A 86 9.19 -1.68 4.70
N ALA A 87 8.06 -1.60 3.99
CA ALA A 87 7.39 -2.77 3.46
C ALA A 87 8.27 -3.50 2.43
N TYR A 88 8.89 -2.74 1.53
CA TYR A 88 9.64 -3.33 0.44
C TYR A 88 11.03 -3.78 0.86
N GLU A 89 11.71 -3.12 1.80
CA GLU A 89 13.05 -3.52 2.25
C GLU A 89 13.09 -4.97 2.75
N LYS A 90 12.04 -5.41 3.45
CA LYS A 90 11.98 -6.73 4.09
C LYS A 90 11.28 -7.79 3.26
N CYS A 91 10.46 -7.38 2.29
CA CYS A 91 9.64 -8.30 1.50
C CYS A 91 10.41 -8.86 0.30
N CYS A 92 10.44 -10.18 0.21
CA CYS A 92 10.93 -10.95 -0.93
C CYS A 92 9.79 -11.67 -1.66
N VAL A 93 10.14 -12.31 -2.79
CA VAL A 93 9.16 -13.01 -3.64
C VAL A 93 8.48 -14.17 -2.89
N ASP A 94 9.21 -14.85 -2.00
CA ASP A 94 8.67 -15.96 -1.24
C ASP A 94 7.60 -15.50 -0.25
N ASP A 95 7.79 -14.36 0.42
CA ASP A 95 6.79 -13.77 1.33
C ASP A 95 5.48 -13.43 0.59
N LEU A 96 5.58 -12.92 -0.65
CA LEU A 96 4.42 -12.63 -1.49
C LEU A 96 3.68 -13.92 -1.91
N ALA A 97 4.44 -14.97 -2.23
CA ALA A 97 3.88 -16.27 -2.59
C ALA A 97 3.20 -16.97 -1.41
N GLU A 98 3.74 -16.82 -0.20
CA GLU A 98 3.18 -17.36 1.05
C GLU A 98 1.80 -16.76 1.36
N VAL A 99 1.59 -15.48 1.07
CA VAL A 99 0.28 -14.81 1.24
C VAL A 99 -0.68 -15.04 0.06
N GLY A 100 -0.30 -15.90 -0.89
CA GLY A 100 -1.18 -16.38 -1.95
C GLY A 100 -1.06 -15.67 -3.29
N LEU A 101 -0.14 -14.70 -3.46
CA LEU A 101 0.12 -14.12 -4.78
C LEU A 101 0.82 -15.14 -5.69
N LYS A 102 0.26 -15.37 -6.88
CA LYS A 102 0.78 -16.33 -7.86
C LYS A 102 0.57 -15.81 -9.27
N GLY A 103 1.32 -16.38 -10.22
CA GLY A 103 1.15 -16.10 -11.65
C GLY A 103 1.32 -14.62 -11.98
N GLU A 104 0.38 -14.08 -12.75
CA GLU A 104 0.41 -12.69 -13.23
C GLU A 104 0.36 -11.68 -12.08
N HIS A 105 -0.46 -11.90 -11.05
CA HIS A 105 -0.56 -10.97 -9.91
C HIS A 105 0.74 -10.86 -9.11
N LEU A 106 1.49 -11.96 -8.97
CA LEU A 106 2.81 -11.92 -8.35
C LEU A 106 3.80 -11.10 -9.20
N ALA A 107 3.77 -11.29 -10.52
CA ALA A 107 4.63 -10.55 -11.44
C ALA A 107 4.31 -9.04 -11.44
N GLU A 108 3.02 -8.67 -11.43
CA GLU A 108 2.55 -7.28 -11.32
C GLU A 108 3.00 -6.64 -10.01
N MET A 109 2.90 -7.36 -8.89
CA MET A 109 3.35 -6.86 -7.59
C MET A 109 4.86 -6.59 -7.58
N ILE A 110 5.66 -7.54 -8.07
CA ILE A 110 7.13 -7.40 -8.14
C ILE A 110 7.51 -6.21 -9.03
N ASP A 111 6.88 -6.08 -10.19
CA ASP A 111 7.14 -4.97 -11.11
C ASP A 111 6.75 -3.63 -10.50
N CYS A 112 5.59 -3.55 -9.83
CA CYS A 112 5.15 -2.36 -9.11
C CYS A 112 6.16 -1.95 -8.02
N MET A 113 6.58 -2.89 -7.17
CA MET A 113 7.58 -2.64 -6.13
C MET A 113 8.91 -2.15 -6.73
N ALA A 114 9.36 -2.74 -7.84
CA ALA A 114 10.58 -2.34 -8.52
C ALA A 114 10.48 -0.92 -9.10
N GLN A 115 9.35 -0.58 -9.73
CA GLN A 115 9.11 0.76 -10.25
C GLN A 115 9.05 1.81 -9.14
N VAL A 116 8.35 1.53 -8.03
CA VAL A 116 8.27 2.44 -6.89
C VAL A 116 9.64 2.64 -6.26
N ARG A 117 10.40 1.56 -6.04
CA ARG A 117 11.78 1.65 -5.54
C ARG A 117 12.64 2.56 -6.43
N LYS A 118 12.63 2.31 -7.74
CA LYS A 118 13.43 3.06 -8.71
C LYS A 118 13.04 4.54 -8.76
N LYS A 119 11.75 4.85 -8.72
CA LYS A 119 11.24 6.20 -8.94
C LYS A 119 11.26 7.05 -7.68
N TYR A 120 11.10 6.44 -6.50
CA TYR A 120 10.82 7.19 -5.27
C TYR A 120 11.74 6.86 -4.09
N LEU A 121 12.35 5.67 -4.04
CA LEU A 121 13.07 5.20 -2.84
C LEU A 121 14.58 5.11 -3.02
N LEU A 122 15.09 5.06 -4.25
CA LEU A 122 16.52 5.17 -4.51
C LEU A 122 16.94 6.64 -4.50
N PRO A 123 18.08 7.00 -3.87
CA PRO A 123 18.65 8.33 -4.04
C PRO A 123 19.02 8.53 -5.52
N GLY A 124 18.51 9.61 -6.11
CA GLY A 124 18.91 10.07 -7.44
C GLY A 124 20.34 10.60 -7.47
#